data_AF-A0A4Z1JQR7-F1
#
_entry.id   AF-A0A4Z1JQR7-F1
#
_cell.length_a   1.000
_cell.length_b   1.000
_cell.length_c   1.000
_cell.angle_alpha   90.00
_cell.angle_beta   90.00
_cell.angle_gamma   90.00
#
_symmetry.space_group_name_H-M   'P 1'
#
loop_
_entity.id
_entity.type
_entity.pdbx_description
1 polymer ?
#
loop_
_entity_poly.entity_id
_entity_poly.type
_entity_poly.pdbx_seq_one_letter_code
_entity_poly.pdbx_strand_id
1 'polypeptide(L)'
;MVFSLAQTCTPSTFSPSSPVSEILVLEANLVTYFDASVASFWRSGTPTVERPNTSFCNTTITYTHPRQNDSIMIEGWLPTDKWNGCLQAVGGGGWAGSN
;
A
#
# COMPACT_ATOMS: atom_id res chain seq x y z
N MET A 1 -26.50 -5.84 -2.31
CA MET A 1 -25.82 -5.12 -3.41
C MET A 1 -24.37 -5.58 -3.40
N VAL A 2 -23.89 -6.14 -4.52
CA VAL A 2 -22.49 -6.55 -4.66
C VAL A 2 -21.79 -5.40 -5.35
N PHE A 3 -20.96 -4.66 -4.62
CA PHE A 3 -20.12 -3.62 -5.22
C PHE A 3 -18.96 -4.28 -5.97
N SER A 4 -18.61 -3.78 -7.14
CA SER A 4 -17.39 -4.24 -7.83
C SER A 4 -16.17 -3.72 -7.08
N LEU A 5 -15.07 -4.48 -7.10
CA LEU A 5 -13.83 -4.12 -6.41
C LEU A 5 -13.19 -2.83 -6.94
N ALA A 6 -13.47 -2.49 -8.21
CA ALA A 6 -13.12 -1.20 -8.79
C ALA A 6 -13.88 -0.03 -8.13
N GLN A 7 -15.11 -0.29 -7.69
CA GLN A 7 -15.99 0.71 -7.06
C GLN A 7 -15.64 0.93 -5.58
N THR A 8 -14.92 0.00 -4.95
CA THR A 8 -14.42 0.11 -3.57
C THR A 8 -13.03 0.73 -3.46
N CYS A 9 -12.33 0.93 -4.58
CA CYS A 9 -11.03 1.58 -4.60
C CYS A 9 -11.20 3.10 -4.80
N THR A 10 -11.78 3.77 -3.80
CA THR A 10 -11.94 5.23 -3.81
C THR A 10 -11.51 5.81 -2.46
N PRO A 11 -11.01 7.06 -2.41
CA PRO A 11 -10.58 7.66 -1.14
C PRO A 11 -11.68 7.68 -0.08
N SER A 12 -12.93 7.91 -0.50
CA SER A 12 -14.11 7.93 0.37
C SER A 12 -14.46 6.60 1.03
N THR A 13 -13.93 5.48 0.53
CA THR A 13 -14.11 4.16 1.16
C THR A 13 -13.31 4.06 2.46
N PHE A 14 -12.28 4.88 2.63
CA PHE A 14 -11.41 4.87 3.79
C PHE A 14 -11.78 6.00 4.76
N SER A 15 -11.74 5.71 6.05
CA SER A 15 -11.91 6.70 7.10
C SER A 15 -10.92 6.41 8.23
N PRO A 16 -9.60 6.57 7.98
CA PRO A 16 -8.60 6.29 9.00
C PRO A 16 -8.67 7.36 10.09
N SER A 17 -8.42 6.96 11.33
CA SER A 17 -8.39 7.86 12.48
C SER A 17 -7.33 7.41 13.46
N SER A 18 -6.58 8.37 14.00
CA SER A 18 -5.50 8.13 14.96
C SER A 18 -5.52 9.21 16.04
N PRO A 19 -5.26 8.87 17.31
CA PRO A 19 -5.15 9.86 18.38
C PRO A 19 -3.85 10.68 18.32
N VAL A 20 -2.84 10.23 17.56
CA VAL A 20 -1.49 10.81 17.56
C VAL A 20 -1.07 11.41 16.22
N SER A 21 -1.86 11.22 15.17
CA SER A 21 -1.54 11.70 13.82
C SER A 21 -2.75 12.32 13.14
N GLU A 22 -2.49 13.28 12.26
CA GLU A 22 -3.48 13.95 11.42
C GLU A 22 -3.25 13.58 9.95
N ILE A 23 -4.31 13.13 9.29
CA ILE A 23 -4.27 12.78 7.87
C ILE A 23 -4.39 14.06 7.05
N LEU A 24 -3.43 14.28 6.17
CA LEU A 24 -3.40 15.44 5.28
C LEU A 24 -4.05 15.10 3.93
N VAL A 25 -3.67 13.97 3.35
CA VAL A 25 -4.13 13.53 2.02
C VAL A 25 -4.33 12.03 2.02
N LEU A 26 -5.39 11.59 1.35
CA LEU A 26 -5.63 10.18 1.06
C LEU A 26 -6.02 10.03 -0.41
N GLU A 27 -5.28 9.19 -1.12
CA GLU A 27 -5.50 8.86 -2.52
C GLU A 27 -5.71 7.36 -2.65
N ALA A 28 -6.54 6.95 -3.60
CA ALA A 28 -6.78 5.55 -3.92
C ALA A 28 -6.97 5.42 -5.43
N ASN A 29 -6.18 4.55 -6.06
CA ASN A 29 -6.21 4.29 -7.48
C ASN A 29 -6.22 2.79 -7.75
N LEU A 30 -7.14 2.34 -8.59
CA LEU A 30 -7.18 0.96 -9.03
C LEU A 30 -6.08 0.72 -10.06
N VAL A 31 -5.18 -0.20 -9.77
CA VAL A 31 -4.14 -0.67 -10.68
C VAL A 31 -4.53 -2.05 -11.17
N THR A 32 -4.55 -2.25 -12.49
CA THR A 32 -4.88 -3.53 -13.14
C THR A 32 -3.76 -3.95 -14.07
N TYR A 33 -3.62 -5.26 -14.30
CA TYR A 33 -2.63 -5.84 -15.21
C TYR A 33 -1.18 -5.48 -14.85
N PHE A 34 -0.88 -5.41 -13.54
CA PHE A 34 0.46 -5.14 -13.04
C PHE A 34 1.30 -6.41 -12.98
N ASP A 35 2.45 -6.41 -13.64
CA ASP A 35 3.42 -7.49 -13.59
C ASP A 35 4.47 -7.17 -12.52
N ALA A 36 4.48 -7.96 -11.44
CA ALA A 36 5.44 -7.82 -10.36
C ALA A 36 6.50 -8.91 -10.43
N SER A 37 7.76 -8.57 -10.21
CA SER A 37 8.86 -9.52 -10.07
C SER A 37 9.67 -9.21 -8.82
N VAL A 38 9.98 -10.24 -8.04
CA VAL A 38 10.89 -10.12 -6.89
C VAL A 38 12.04 -11.09 -7.09
N ALA A 39 13.19 -10.53 -7.46
CA ALA A 39 14.40 -11.28 -7.72
C ALA A 39 14.89 -12.06 -6.48
N SER A 40 15.48 -13.23 -6.71
CA SER A 40 15.99 -14.12 -5.66
C SER A 40 17.00 -13.46 -4.70
N PHE A 41 17.76 -12.46 -5.18
CA PHE A 41 18.72 -11.76 -4.32
C PHE A 41 18.05 -10.94 -3.19
N TRP A 42 16.83 -10.44 -3.42
CA TRP A 42 16.00 -9.81 -2.38
C TRP A 42 15.35 -10.83 -1.44
N ARG A 43 15.37 -12.12 -1.81
CA ARG A 43 14.70 -13.20 -1.10
C ARG A 43 15.69 -14.31 -0.76
N SER A 44 16.65 -14.01 0.12
CA SER A 44 17.72 -14.93 0.54
C SER A 44 17.22 -16.35 0.79
N GLY A 45 17.66 -17.30 -0.04
CA GLY A 45 17.30 -18.72 0.08
C GLY A 45 16.02 -19.15 -0.67
N THR A 46 15.38 -18.27 -1.45
CA THR A 46 14.20 -18.60 -2.24
C THR A 46 14.32 -18.13 -3.69
N PRO A 47 13.67 -18.82 -4.66
CA PRO A 47 13.75 -18.44 -6.07
C PRO A 47 13.06 -17.10 -6.34
N THR A 48 13.40 -16.49 -7.49
CA THR A 48 12.67 -15.36 -8.04
C THR A 48 11.19 -15.70 -8.15
N VAL A 49 10.33 -14.77 -7.74
CA VAL A 49 8.87 -14.92 -7.88
C VAL A 49 8.37 -13.88 -8.85
N GLU A 50 7.71 -14.38 -9.89
CA GLU A 50 6.97 -13.61 -10.87
C GLU A 50 5.49 -13.66 -10.51
N ARG A 51 4.84 -12.51 -10.57
CA ARG A 51 3.39 -12.39 -10.39
C ARG A 51 2.82 -11.53 -11.53
N PRO A 52 2.53 -12.14 -12.68
CA PRO A 52 1.92 -11.42 -13.79
C PRO A 52 0.45 -11.11 -13.51
N ASN A 53 -0.05 -10.07 -14.17
CA ASN A 53 -1.47 -9.73 -14.23
C ASN A 53 -2.14 -9.58 -12.85
N THR A 54 -1.46 -8.89 -11.93
CA THR A 54 -2.00 -8.57 -10.61
C THR A 54 -2.86 -7.33 -10.68
N SER A 55 -3.98 -7.33 -9.94
CA SER A 55 -4.81 -6.14 -9.73
C SER A 55 -4.90 -5.82 -8.25
N PHE A 56 -4.73 -4.55 -7.90
CA PHE A 56 -4.78 -4.07 -6.53
C PHE A 56 -5.22 -2.61 -6.48
N CYS A 57 -5.80 -2.21 -5.35
CA CYS A 57 -6.03 -0.82 -5.04
C CYS A 57 -4.75 -0.24 -4.42
N ASN A 58 -4.11 0.68 -5.13
CA ASN A 58 -2.99 1.45 -4.63
C ASN A 58 -3.52 2.62 -3.82
N THR A 59 -3.23 2.63 -2.53
CA THR A 59 -3.62 3.71 -1.62
C THR A 59 -2.39 4.45 -1.12
N THR A 60 -2.41 5.77 -1.22
CA THR A 60 -1.36 6.63 -0.66
C THR A 60 -1.96 7.50 0.42
N ILE A 61 -1.38 7.46 1.61
CA ILE A 61 -1.79 8.27 2.76
C ILE A 61 -0.62 9.15 3.16
N THR A 62 -0.86 10.46 3.22
CA THR A 62 0.09 11.41 3.79
C THR A 62 -0.46 11.90 5.12
N TYR A 63 0.33 11.79 6.18
CA TYR A 63 -0.04 12.23 7.51
C TYR A 63 1.12 12.92 8.23
N THR A 64 0.80 13.64 9.29
CA THR A 64 1.77 14.34 10.15
C THR A 64 1.54 13.99 11.62
N HIS A 65 2.60 14.04 12.43
CA HIS A 65 2.47 14.06 13.88
C HIS A 65 2.42 15.51 14.36
N PRO A 66 1.35 15.93 15.05
CA PRO A 66 1.26 17.29 15.58
C PRO A 66 2.50 17.63 16.40
N ARG A 67 3.11 18.78 16.09
CA ARG A 67 4.32 19.34 16.74
C ARG A 67 5.65 18.67 16.39
N GLN A 68 5.68 17.64 15.53
CA GLN A 68 6.95 17.05 15.07
C GLN A 68 7.45 17.66 13.76
N ASN A 69 6.60 18.47 13.09
CA ASN A 69 6.91 19.12 11.82
C ASN A 69 7.43 18.12 10.77
N ASP A 70 6.78 16.96 10.71
CA ASP A 70 7.06 15.87 9.79
C ASP A 70 5.91 15.68 8.80
N SER A 71 6.21 15.05 7.67
CA SER A 71 5.23 14.59 6.70
C SER A 71 5.64 13.19 6.29
N ILE A 72 4.77 12.23 6.57
CA ILE A 72 5.01 10.81 6.34
C ILE A 72 4.04 10.33 5.28
N MET A 73 4.59 9.71 4.23
CA MET A 73 3.84 9.08 3.16
C MET A 73 3.88 7.56 3.35
N ILE A 74 2.70 6.93 3.27
CA ILE A 74 2.56 5.47 3.27
C ILE A 74 1.85 5.06 2.00
N GLU A 75 2.45 4.10 1.29
CA GLU A 75 1.82 3.41 0.17
C GLU A 75 1.32 2.03 0.63
N GLY A 76 0.11 1.66 0.20
CA GLY A 76 -0.51 0.38 0.48
C GLY A 76 -1.05 -0.25 -0.79
N TRP A 77 -0.70 -1.51 -1.04
CA TRP A 77 -1.23 -2.29 -2.16
C TRP A 77 -2.26 -3.29 -1.64
N LEU A 78 -3.54 -2.97 -1.78
CA LEU A 78 -4.66 -3.79 -1.30
C LEU A 78 -5.17 -4.68 -2.44
N PRO A 79 -4.97 -6.02 -2.40
CA PRO A 79 -5.40 -6.89 -3.48
C PRO A 79 -6.91 -6.80 -3.69
N THR A 80 -7.33 -6.63 -4.95
CA THR A 80 -8.76 -6.58 -5.26
C THR A 80 -9.38 -7.97 -5.12
N ASP A 81 -8.66 -9.01 -5.46
CA ASP A 81 -9.11 -10.39 -5.31
C ASP A 81 -8.13 -11.22 -4.50
N LYS A 82 -8.64 -12.31 -3.89
CA LYS A 82 -7.83 -13.34 -3.22
C LYS A 82 -6.89 -12.79 -2.13
N TRP A 83 -7.38 -11.83 -1.34
CA TRP A 83 -6.68 -11.45 -0.11
C TRP A 83 -6.50 -12.67 0.79
N ASN A 84 -5.27 -12.93 1.20
CA ASN A 84 -4.93 -14.09 2.03
C ASN A 84 -5.09 -13.82 3.53
N GLY A 85 -5.58 -12.64 3.92
CA GLY A 85 -5.72 -12.25 5.32
C GLY A 85 -4.44 -11.74 5.98
N CYS A 86 -3.32 -11.68 5.26
CA CYS A 86 -2.00 -11.38 5.85
C CYS A 86 -1.49 -10.01 5.44
N LEU A 87 -1.50 -9.05 6.37
CA LEU A 87 -0.82 -7.77 6.19
C LEU A 87 0.69 -7.94 6.17
N GLN A 88 1.36 -7.30 5.20
CA GLN A 88 2.81 -7.23 5.13
C GLN A 88 3.23 -5.77 5.03
N ALA A 89 4.16 -5.36 5.89
CA ALA A 89 4.80 -4.05 5.83
C ALA A 89 6.24 -4.21 5.33
N VAL A 90 6.69 -3.21 4.56
CA VAL A 90 8.08 -3.06 4.13
C VAL A 90 8.68 -1.81 4.76
N GLY A 91 9.99 -1.80 4.96
CA GLY A 91 10.72 -0.66 5.52
C GLY A 91 11.84 -0.21 4.60
N GLY A 92 12.42 0.95 4.92
CA GLY A 92 13.62 1.46 4.26
C GLY A 92 14.91 0.74 4.71
N GLY A 93 16.05 1.21 4.19
CA GLY A 93 17.38 0.73 4.55
C GLY A 93 18.32 1.86 4.97
N GLY A 94 19.25 1.58 5.88
CA GLY A 94 20.20 2.57 6.39
C GLY A 94 19.54 3.64 7.26
N TRP A 95 19.84 4.91 6.99
CA TRP A 95 19.28 6.08 7.69
C TRP A 95 18.16 6.79 6.92
N ALA A 96 17.66 6.18 5.84
CA ALA A 96 16.63 6.74 4.98
C ALA A 96 15.30 5.98 5.12
N GLY A 97 14.20 6.68 4.83
CA GLY A 97 12.90 6.04 4.61
C GLY A 97 12.82 5.31 3.26
N SER A 98 11.68 4.67 2.99
CA SER A 98 11.35 4.25 1.62
C SER A 98 11.02 5.51 0.80
N ASN A 99 11.50 5.57 -0.44
CA ASN A 99 11.01 6.54 -1.43
C ASN A 99 9.64 6.10 -1.95
#